data_AF-A0A920BE45-F1
#
_entry.id   AF-A0A920BE45-F1
#
_cell.length_a   1.000
_cell.length_b   1.000
_cell.length_c   1.000
_cell.angle_alpha   90.00
_cell.angle_beta   90.00
_cell.angle_gamma   90.00
#
_symmetry.space_group_name_H-M   'P 1'
#
loop_
_entity.id
_entity.type
_entity.pdbx_description
1 polymer ?
#
loop_
_entity_poly.entity_id
_entity_poly.type
_entity_poly.pdbx_seq_one_letter_code
_entity_poly.pdbx_strand_id
1 'polypeptide(L)'
;MTAECERIWINDDEVMPLRLDPLPTDRNIKEGLMPEVGFIDNTFTGWNRKAKIEWPEWNAEMVMESDAPLDFLVMYAPLNEDFFCVEPVSNVTDAFNMMDRGEAGHGTTVLEAGQSLKSRITFMPKWTG
;
A
#
# COMPACT_ATOMS: atom_id res chain seq x y z
N MET A 1 9.58 -2.04 -6.95
CA MET A 1 8.19 -2.44 -7.28
C MET A 1 7.44 -1.30 -7.95
N THR A 2 6.38 -1.57 -8.71
CA THR A 2 5.47 -0.57 -9.30
C THR A 2 4.01 -0.86 -8.97
N ALA A 3 3.22 0.17 -8.76
CA ALA A 3 1.76 0.10 -8.63
C ALA A 3 1.13 1.38 -9.18
N GLU A 4 -0.06 1.27 -9.74
CA GLU A 4 -0.86 2.47 -9.96
C GLU A 4 -1.37 2.94 -8.61
N CYS A 5 -1.14 4.21 -8.28
CA CYS A 5 -1.64 4.93 -7.11
C CYS A 5 -1.84 6.40 -7.51
N GLU A 6 -2.65 7.14 -6.77
CA GLU A 6 -2.91 8.56 -7.05
C GLU A 6 -2.32 9.50 -5.99
N ARG A 7 -2.35 9.07 -4.73
CA ARG A 7 -1.99 9.91 -3.59
C ARG A 7 -1.30 9.10 -2.49
N ILE A 8 -0.64 9.80 -1.58
CA ILE A 8 0.08 9.23 -0.44
C ILE A 8 -0.32 9.97 0.84
N TRP A 9 -0.52 9.22 1.93
CA TRP A 9 -0.62 9.78 3.26
C TRP A 9 0.79 10.11 3.77
N ILE A 10 1.03 11.40 3.99
CA ILE A 10 2.24 11.89 4.64
C ILE A 10 2.04 11.75 6.14
N ASN A 11 2.95 11.01 6.77
CA ASN A 11 2.92 10.72 8.19
C ASN A 11 3.82 11.67 9.00
N ASP A 12 3.56 11.79 10.29
CA ASP A 12 4.50 12.36 11.26
C ASP A 12 5.56 11.34 11.71
N ASP A 13 6.39 11.74 12.67
CA ASP A 13 7.46 10.91 13.24
C ASP A 13 6.91 9.71 14.04
N GLU A 14 5.62 9.70 14.40
CA GLU A 14 4.93 8.59 15.05
C GLU A 14 4.19 7.69 14.03
N VAL A 15 4.41 7.91 12.73
CA VAL A 15 3.77 7.18 11.62
C VAL A 15 2.26 7.43 11.55
N MET A 16 1.78 8.56 12.11
CA MET A 16 0.37 8.95 12.06
C MET A 16 0.08 9.83 10.84
N PRO A 17 -1.03 9.61 10.12
CA PRO A 17 -1.35 10.37 8.91
C PRO A 17 -1.66 11.83 9.23
N LEU A 18 -0.89 12.75 8.64
CA LEU A 18 -1.10 14.20 8.78
C LEU A 18 -1.95 14.76 7.64
N ARG A 19 -1.66 14.35 6.40
CA ARG A 19 -2.34 14.85 5.20
C ARG A 19 -2.19 13.90 4.02
N LEU A 20 -3.15 13.99 3.10
CA LEU A 20 -3.14 13.25 1.85
C LEU A 20 -2.61 14.14 0.72
N ASP A 21 -1.43 13.84 0.19
CA ASP A 21 -0.75 14.62 -0.85
C ASP A 21 -0.74 13.86 -2.19
N PRO A 22 -0.55 14.55 -3.34
CA PRO A 22 -0.12 13.88 -4.58
C PRO A 22 1.18 13.09 -4.36
N LEU A 23 1.45 12.11 -5.23
CA LEU A 23 2.70 11.35 -5.16
C LEU A 23 3.93 12.28 -5.30
N PRO A 24 4.83 12.35 -4.30
CA PRO A 24 6.05 13.13 -4.41
C PRO A 24 7.06 12.38 -5.30
N THR A 25 7.99 13.12 -5.91
CA THR A 25 8.95 12.55 -6.87
C THR A 25 9.82 11.44 -6.28
N ASP A 26 10.19 11.56 -5.00
CA ASP A 26 11.01 10.58 -4.28
C ASP A 26 10.25 9.34 -3.80
N ARG A 27 8.91 9.36 -3.87
CA ARG A 27 8.04 8.21 -3.51
C ARG A 27 6.97 7.96 -4.58
N ASN A 28 7.33 8.17 -5.84
CA ASN A 28 6.43 7.94 -6.96
C ASN A 28 6.35 6.45 -7.32
N ILE A 29 5.45 5.73 -6.65
CA ILE A 29 5.26 4.28 -6.83
C ILE A 29 4.86 3.86 -8.25
N LYS A 30 4.37 4.79 -9.07
CA LYS A 30 4.05 4.53 -10.48
C LYS A 30 5.30 4.37 -11.35
N GLU A 31 6.34 5.13 -11.03
CA GLU A 31 7.63 5.11 -11.76
C GLU A 31 8.58 4.05 -11.21
N GLY A 32 8.28 3.55 -10.01
CA GLY A 32 9.00 2.47 -9.36
C GLY A 32 9.63 2.93 -8.06
N LEU A 33 9.45 2.13 -7.01
CA LEU A 33 10.19 2.28 -5.76
C LEU A 33 11.29 1.22 -5.71
N MET A 34 12.51 1.70 -5.50
CA MET A 34 13.65 0.88 -5.10
C MET A 34 13.67 0.89 -3.57
N PRO A 35 13.50 -0.27 -2.90
CA PRO A 35 13.54 -0.36 -1.44
C PRO A 35 14.82 0.24 -0.84
N GLU A 36 15.92 0.23 -1.60
CA GLU A 36 17.23 0.68 -1.15
C GLU A 36 17.38 2.22 -1.14
N VAL A 37 16.45 2.96 -1.74
CA VAL A 37 16.58 4.42 -1.96
C VAL A 37 16.08 5.24 -0.78
N GLY A 38 15.37 4.65 0.19
CA GLY A 38 15.03 5.34 1.43
C GLY A 38 14.00 4.62 2.29
N PHE A 39 13.82 5.13 3.51
CA PHE A 39 12.75 4.68 4.40
C PHE A 39 11.39 5.00 3.78
N ILE A 40 10.54 3.98 3.65
CA ILE A 40 9.15 4.13 3.23
C ILE A 40 8.29 3.42 4.28
N ASP A 41 7.29 4.11 4.80
CA ASP A 41 6.26 3.54 5.67
C ASP A 41 5.01 4.39 5.52
N ASN A 42 4.32 4.23 4.39
CA ASN A 42 3.22 5.11 3.99
C ASN A 42 2.08 4.34 3.36
N THR A 43 0.87 4.84 3.59
CA THR A 43 -0.34 4.40 2.90
C THR A 43 -0.55 5.19 1.61
N PHE A 44 -0.78 4.50 0.51
CA PHE A 44 -1.13 5.03 -0.80
C PHE A 44 -2.61 4.81 -1.09
N THR A 45 -3.23 5.73 -1.82
CA THR A 45 -4.66 5.70 -2.19
C THR A 45 -4.86 5.79 -3.70
N GLY A 46 -6.05 5.45 -4.18
CA GLY A 46 -6.34 5.42 -5.61
C GLY A 46 -5.62 4.29 -6.34
N TRP A 47 -5.17 3.28 -5.60
CA TRP A 47 -4.46 2.15 -6.18
C TRP A 47 -5.41 1.22 -6.93
N ASN A 48 -4.95 0.65 -8.04
CA ASN A 48 -5.80 -0.21 -8.89
C ASN A 48 -5.86 -1.67 -8.41
N ARG A 49 -5.47 -1.93 -7.16
CA ARG A 49 -5.35 -3.26 -6.56
C ARG A 49 -4.36 -4.21 -7.24
N LYS A 50 -3.38 -3.65 -7.95
CA LYS A 50 -2.33 -4.41 -8.64
C LYS A 50 -0.96 -3.83 -8.36
N ALA A 51 -0.03 -4.70 -8.02
CA ALA A 51 1.37 -4.39 -7.82
C ALA A 51 2.25 -5.34 -8.64
N LYS A 52 3.37 -4.84 -9.15
CA LYS A 52 4.41 -5.61 -9.82
C LYS A 52 5.72 -5.50 -9.05
N ILE A 53 6.33 -6.63 -8.76
CA ILE A 53 7.65 -6.74 -8.16
C ILE A 53 8.56 -7.45 -9.17
N GLU A 54 9.77 -6.95 -9.35
CA GLU A 54 10.73 -7.45 -10.33
C GLU A 54 12.07 -7.66 -9.64
N TRP A 55 12.69 -8.81 -9.90
CA TRP A 55 14.06 -9.16 -9.51
C TRP A 55 14.86 -9.46 -10.78
N PRO A 56 15.36 -8.42 -11.48
CA PRO A 56 16.13 -8.58 -12.71
C PRO A 56 17.34 -9.51 -12.54
N GLU A 57 17.98 -9.47 -11.38
CA GLU A 57 19.12 -10.31 -11.00
C GLU A 57 18.81 -11.81 -10.99
N TRP A 58 17.54 -12.18 -10.85
CA TRP A 58 17.07 -13.57 -10.86
C TRP A 58 16.29 -13.94 -12.11
N ASN A 59 16.12 -13.00 -13.06
CA ASN A 59 15.17 -13.13 -14.15
C ASN A 59 13.78 -13.58 -13.63
N ALA A 60 13.26 -12.89 -12.63
CA ALA A 60 12.00 -13.21 -12.00
C ALA A 60 11.13 -11.97 -11.79
N GLU A 61 9.82 -12.15 -11.81
CA GLU A 61 8.86 -11.14 -11.39
C GLU A 61 7.68 -11.78 -10.65
N MET A 62 6.93 -10.96 -9.92
CA MET A 62 5.68 -11.33 -9.28
C MET A 62 4.64 -10.24 -9.50
N VAL A 63 3.46 -10.65 -9.97
CA VAL A 63 2.27 -9.79 -9.95
C VAL A 63 1.45 -10.15 -8.72
N MET A 64 1.10 -9.13 -7.94
CA MET A 64 0.14 -9.22 -6.85
C MET A 64 -1.16 -8.53 -7.30
N GLU A 65 -2.28 -9.20 -7.11
CA GLU A 65 -3.62 -8.62 -7.30
C GLU A 65 -4.45 -8.81 -6.04
N SER A 66 -5.29 -7.84 -5.70
CA SER A 66 -6.21 -7.93 -4.57
C SER A 66 -7.64 -7.55 -4.94
N ASP A 67 -8.58 -8.09 -4.17
CA ASP A 67 -9.99 -7.76 -4.30
C ASP A 67 -10.42 -6.67 -3.31
N ALA A 68 -11.53 -6.00 -3.62
CA ALA A 68 -12.23 -5.17 -2.65
C ALA A 68 -12.52 -5.97 -1.35
N PRO A 69 -12.52 -5.32 -0.18
CA PRO A 69 -12.39 -3.88 0.05
C PRO A 69 -10.95 -3.43 0.31
N LEU A 70 -9.92 -4.14 -0.18
CA LEU A 70 -8.53 -3.73 -0.02
C LEU A 70 -8.24 -2.55 -0.95
N ASP A 71 -8.65 -1.36 -0.54
CA ASP A 71 -8.72 -0.13 -1.36
C ASP A 71 -7.58 0.83 -1.08
N PHE A 72 -6.64 0.42 -0.23
CA PHE A 72 -5.42 1.14 0.10
C PHE A 72 -4.22 0.20 0.02
N LEU A 73 -3.03 0.77 -0.16
CA LEU A 73 -1.78 0.03 -0.22
C LEU A 73 -0.79 0.63 0.76
N VAL A 74 -0.32 -0.13 1.74
CA VAL A 74 0.85 0.26 2.54
C VAL A 74 2.11 -0.32 1.89
N MET A 75 3.13 0.52 1.77
CA MET A 75 4.48 0.09 1.41
C MET A 75 5.39 0.36 2.61
N TYR A 76 6.10 -0.68 3.03
CA TYR A 76 7.11 -0.58 4.08
C TYR A 76 8.47 -1.02 3.53
N ALA A 77 9.47 -0.15 3.60
CA ALA A 77 10.85 -0.41 3.22
C ALA A 77 11.77 0.19 4.30
N PRO A 78 12.24 -0.61 5.26
CA PRO A 78 13.15 -0.14 6.29
C PRO A 78 14.55 0.16 5.74
N LEU A 79 15.27 1.06 6.40
CA LEU A 79 16.66 1.35 6.06
C LEU A 79 17.57 0.18 6.44
N ASN A 80 18.49 -0.15 5.53
CA ASN A 80 19.57 -1.13 5.74
C ASN A 80 19.08 -2.59 5.96
N GLU A 81 17.89 -2.92 5.48
CA GLU A 81 17.36 -4.28 5.49
C GLU A 81 17.23 -4.81 4.06
N ASP A 82 17.18 -6.13 3.91
CA ASP A 82 17.09 -6.82 2.62
C ASP A 82 15.65 -7.22 2.24
N PHE A 83 14.66 -6.60 2.89
CA PHE A 83 13.25 -6.87 2.68
C PHE A 83 12.40 -5.60 2.59
N PHE A 84 11.19 -5.77 2.05
CA PHE A 84 10.14 -4.77 2.05
C PHE A 84 8.77 -5.47 2.12
N CYS A 85 7.73 -4.72 2.49
CA CYS A 85 6.35 -5.20 2.54
C CYS A 85 5.47 -4.41 1.56
N VAL A 86 4.55 -5.13 0.92
CA VAL A 86 3.49 -4.58 0.07
C VAL A 86 2.18 -5.08 0.63
N GLU A 87 1.38 -4.19 1.18
CA GLU A 87 0.27 -4.54 2.06
C GLU A 87 -1.04 -3.94 1.53
N PRO A 88 -1.81 -4.73 0.76
CA PRO A 88 -3.20 -4.40 0.46
C PRO A 88 -4.03 -4.33 1.76
N VAL A 89 -4.56 -3.17 2.10
CA VAL A 89 -5.32 -2.95 3.35
C VAL A 89 -6.69 -2.33 3.06
N SER A 90 -7.66 -2.59 3.94
CA SER A 90 -9.04 -2.11 3.76
C SER A 90 -9.29 -0.70 4.28
N ASN A 91 -8.38 -0.18 5.10
CA ASN A 91 -8.50 1.11 5.75
C ASN A 91 -7.11 1.72 5.94
N VAL A 92 -7.06 3.04 6.09
CA VAL A 92 -5.81 3.78 6.33
C VAL A 92 -5.39 3.68 7.80
N THR A 93 -4.14 3.98 8.11
CA THR A 93 -3.71 4.20 9.50
C THR A 93 -4.63 5.22 10.18
N ASP A 94 -4.93 5.04 11.46
CA ASP A 94 -5.85 5.92 12.23
C ASP A 94 -7.32 5.94 11.77
N ALA A 95 -7.76 5.02 10.90
CA ALA A 95 -9.08 5.08 10.26
C ALA A 95 -10.29 5.19 11.23
N PHE A 96 -10.25 4.54 12.39
CA PHE A 96 -11.34 4.65 13.37
C PHE A 96 -11.41 6.03 14.04
N ASN A 97 -10.27 6.64 14.33
CA ASN A 97 -10.24 7.98 14.91
C ASN A 97 -10.61 9.03 13.86
N MET A 98 -10.17 8.87 12.61
CA MET A 98 -10.67 9.67 11.47
C MET A 98 -12.20 9.58 11.35
N MET A 99 -12.76 8.37 11.45
CA MET A 99 -14.20 8.14 11.42
C MET A 99 -14.92 8.84 12.59
N ASP A 100 -14.37 8.76 13.81
CA ASP A 100 -14.92 9.44 15.00
C ASP A 100 -14.90 10.97 14.86
N ARG A 101 -13.87 11.51 14.20
CA ARG A 101 -13.77 12.94 13.83
C ARG A 101 -14.69 13.33 12.64
N GLY A 102 -15.36 12.38 12.01
CA GLY A 102 -16.25 12.62 10.86
C GLY A 102 -15.51 12.87 9.54
N GLU A 103 -14.24 12.49 9.45
CA GLU A 103 -13.42 12.64 8.24
C GLU A 103 -13.76 11.53 7.22
N ALA A 104 -13.68 11.84 5.93
CA ALA A 104 -13.90 10.88 4.85
C ALA A 104 -12.60 10.17 4.42
N GLY A 105 -12.72 9.09 3.64
CA GLY A 105 -11.57 8.40 3.03
C GLY A 105 -10.80 7.46 3.96
N HIS A 106 -11.36 7.17 5.14
CA HIS A 106 -10.73 6.31 6.15
C HIS A 106 -10.82 4.80 5.82
N GLY A 107 -11.82 4.36 5.04
CA GLY A 107 -11.97 2.95 4.63
C GLY A 107 -12.53 2.00 5.71
N THR A 108 -12.89 2.51 6.88
CA THR A 108 -13.45 1.69 7.97
C THR A 108 -14.71 0.97 7.51
N THR A 109 -14.77 -0.33 7.81
CA THR A 109 -15.98 -1.14 7.69
C THR A 109 -16.39 -1.60 9.07
N VAL A 110 -17.61 -1.22 9.50
CA VAL A 110 -18.22 -1.72 10.74
C VAL A 110 -19.02 -2.98 10.40
N LEU A 111 -18.80 -4.06 11.15
CA LEU A 111 -19.53 -5.31 11.01
C LEU A 111 -20.46 -5.50 12.19
N GLU A 112 -21.76 -5.62 11.90
CA GLU A 112 -22.77 -6.00 12.89
C GLU A 112 -22.70 -7.49 13.23
N ALA A 113 -23.43 -7.89 14.28
CA ALA A 113 -23.52 -9.28 14.68
C ALA A 113 -23.97 -10.18 13.51
N GLY A 114 -23.15 -11.18 13.19
CA GLY A 114 -23.39 -12.13 12.10
C GLY A 114 -22.91 -11.66 10.71
N GLN A 115 -22.37 -10.45 10.58
CA GLN A 115 -21.75 -9.99 9.34
C GLN A 115 -20.31 -10.50 9.19
N SER A 116 -19.82 -10.54 7.94
CA SER A 116 -18.44 -10.93 7.63
C SER A 116 -17.89 -10.07 6.50
N LEU A 117 -16.60 -9.76 6.59
CA LEU A 117 -15.83 -9.13 5.52
C LEU A 117 -14.85 -10.16 4.95
N LYS A 118 -14.73 -10.22 3.62
CA LYS A 118 -13.83 -11.14 2.93
C LYS A 118 -13.11 -10.39 1.82
N SER A 119 -11.86 -10.75 1.59
CA SER A 119 -11.09 -10.36 0.41
C SER A 119 -10.12 -11.49 0.06
N ARG A 120 -9.45 -11.35 -1.07
CA ARG A 120 -8.43 -12.25 -1.60
C ARG A 120 -7.25 -11.42 -2.06
N ILE A 121 -6.06 -11.97 -1.84
CA ILE A 121 -4.82 -11.53 -2.47
C ILE A 121 -4.28 -12.73 -3.25
N THR A 122 -3.87 -12.51 -4.49
CA THR A 122 -3.29 -13.54 -5.35
C THR A 122 -1.87 -13.13 -5.72
N PHE A 123 -0.93 -14.05 -5.54
CA PHE A 123 0.47 -13.88 -5.90
C PHE A 123 0.79 -14.75 -7.12
N MET A 124 1.27 -14.13 -8.19
CA MET A 124 1.55 -14.78 -9.47
C MET A 124 3.03 -14.60 -9.83
N PRO A 125 3.94 -15.41 -9.25
CA PRO A 125 5.35 -15.38 -9.61
C PRO A 125 5.56 -16.00 -11.00
N LYS A 126 6.52 -15.48 -11.76
CA LYS A 126 6.98 -16.06 -13.02
C LYS A 126 8.47 -15.80 -13.24
N TRP A 127 9.12 -16.73 -13.93
CA TRP A 127 10.45 -16.51 -14.50
C TRP A 127 10.32 -15.70 -15.79
N THR A 128 11.30 -14.84 -16.05
CA THR A 128 11.36 -13.93 -17.20
C THR A 128 12.47 -14.31 -18.19
N GLY A 129 13.06 -15.50 -18.05
CA GLY A 129 14.09 -16.07 -18.91
C GLY A 129 13.81 -17.51 -19.31
#